data_AF-A0A927NYA7-F1
#
_entry.id   AF-A0A927NYA7-F1
#
_cell.length_a   1.000
_cell.length_b   1.000
_cell.length_c   1.000
_cell.angle_alpha   90.00
_cell.angle_beta   90.00
_cell.angle_gamma   90.00
#
_symmetry.space_group_name_H-M   'P 1'
#
loop_
_entity.id
_entity.type
_entity.pdbx_description
1 polymer ?
#
loop_
_entity_poly.entity_id
_entity_poly.type
_entity_poly.pdbx_seq_one_letter_code
_entity_poly.pdbx_strand_id
1 'polypeptide(L)'
;MVSDLFYYKKLQEEFTMPFEIVRNDITNMDVDAIVNPASRKAVVGTGVDLAVNKKAGPKLFEARKAIGELSVSSTVLTAGFDLQASFVIHAVCPRWKGGLFGEEDLLRKTYRNVLALAKENFMSSIAFPFLGAGNNAFPKKLAMRIATEEISCFLMENEMQIYLVVYEKESLFISEKLFSDVRHYIDDAYIAEKEPELREFFVSAPMPMRNNMPFSDDMQCDASADFFYESVSVDIEDWLLEQDIGFSEYLLKLIDLTGEKDSVIYNKANIDRKHFSKIRNNPDYRPSKSTVLAFAVALELDLEGTKALLEKAGFALSRSSKRDLIVEFFIKNENYNIYEINETLFAFDQTLLGAS
;
A
#
# COMPACT_ATOMS: atom_id res chain seq x y z
N MET A 1 25.99 10.49 29.16
CA MET A 1 25.74 9.03 29.11
C MET A 1 24.27 8.65 29.32
N VAL A 2 23.59 9.00 30.42
CA VAL A 2 22.13 8.73 30.55
C VAL A 2 21.29 9.73 29.73
N SER A 3 21.77 10.96 29.55
CA SER A 3 21.17 11.98 28.68
C SER A 3 21.20 11.62 27.20
N ASP A 4 22.30 11.02 26.74
CA ASP A 4 22.51 10.70 25.33
C ASP A 4 21.70 9.47 24.93
N LEU A 5 21.50 8.51 25.83
CA LEU A 5 20.61 7.36 25.60
C LEU A 5 19.13 7.79 25.55
N PHE A 6 18.74 8.80 26.35
CA PHE A 6 17.41 9.41 26.28
C PHE A 6 17.22 10.22 24.99
N TYR A 7 18.27 10.91 24.53
CA TYR A 7 18.26 11.63 23.26
C TYR A 7 18.20 10.69 22.05
N TYR A 8 18.93 9.57 22.10
CA TYR A 8 18.89 8.51 21.07
C TYR A 8 17.55 7.76 21.06
N LYS A 9 16.92 7.52 22.21
CA LYS A 9 15.55 6.96 22.25
C LYS A 9 14.50 7.92 21.70
N LYS A 10 14.71 9.23 21.83
CA LYS A 10 13.83 10.26 21.22
C LYS A 10 14.02 10.41 19.71
N LEU A 11 15.13 9.89 19.16
CA LEU A 11 15.40 9.80 17.72
C LEU A 11 14.90 8.49 17.09
N GLN A 12 14.34 7.56 17.89
CA GLN A 12 13.50 6.45 17.42
C GLN A 12 12.01 6.78 17.63
N GLU A 13 11.59 8.01 17.31
CA GLU A 13 10.21 8.19 16.86
C GLU A 13 10.14 7.54 15.49
N GLU A 14 9.68 6.29 15.46
CA GLU A 14 9.47 5.49 14.25
C GLU A 14 8.70 6.34 13.23
N PHE A 15 9.20 6.39 11.99
CA PHE A 15 8.48 7.04 10.92
C PHE A 15 7.31 6.13 10.57
N THR A 16 6.09 6.63 10.74
CA THR A 16 4.89 5.81 10.59
C THR A 16 4.29 6.06 9.21
N MET A 17 4.03 4.98 8.48
CA MET A 17 3.25 5.07 7.25
C MET A 17 1.83 5.51 7.61
N PRO A 18 1.30 6.64 7.11
CA PRO A 18 -0.05 7.10 7.44
C PRO A 18 -1.14 6.05 7.22
N PHE A 19 -0.96 5.15 6.25
CA PHE A 19 -1.82 4.00 6.03
C PHE A 19 -1.02 2.69 5.94
N GLU A 20 -1.37 1.71 6.78
CA GLU A 20 -0.75 0.39 6.82
C GLU A 20 -1.77 -0.74 6.65
N ILE A 21 -1.38 -1.78 5.90
CA ILE A 21 -2.10 -3.06 5.87
C ILE A 21 -1.36 -4.02 6.78
N VAL A 22 -2.04 -4.50 7.83
CA VAL A 22 -1.40 -5.31 8.88
C VAL A 22 -2.12 -6.62 9.09
N ARG A 23 -1.35 -7.68 9.35
CA ARG A 23 -1.89 -8.97 9.75
C ARG A 23 -2.00 -9.05 11.26
N ASN A 24 -3.20 -8.86 11.79
CA ASN A 24 -3.42 -8.89 13.24
C ASN A 24 -4.87 -9.28 13.59
N ASP A 25 -5.12 -9.52 14.87
CA ASP A 25 -6.45 -9.50 15.45
C ASP A 25 -6.79 -8.06 15.83
N ILE A 26 -7.82 -7.49 15.19
CA ILE A 26 -8.24 -6.10 15.41
C ILE A 26 -8.57 -5.79 16.88
N THR A 27 -8.96 -6.79 17.67
CA THR A 27 -9.28 -6.61 19.08
C THR A 27 -8.06 -6.37 19.99
N ASN A 28 -6.85 -6.57 19.44
CA ASN A 28 -5.57 -6.33 20.11
C ASN A 28 -4.82 -5.11 19.55
N MET A 29 -5.46 -4.29 18.71
CA MET A 29 -4.85 -3.07 18.18
C MET A 29 -4.79 -1.99 19.27
N ASP A 30 -3.60 -1.45 19.51
CA ASP A 30 -3.36 -0.31 20.40
C ASP A 30 -3.49 0.99 19.58
N VAL A 31 -4.73 1.47 19.45
CA VAL A 31 -5.13 2.63 18.66
C VAL A 31 -6.25 3.39 19.37
N ASP A 32 -6.54 4.63 18.99
CA ASP A 32 -7.61 5.40 19.65
C ASP A 32 -8.98 4.76 19.42
N ALA A 33 -9.24 4.27 18.20
CA ALA A 33 -10.46 3.55 17.89
C ALA A 33 -10.25 2.33 16.98
N ILE A 34 -11.04 1.28 17.25
CA ILE A 34 -11.27 0.21 16.27
C ILE A 34 -12.64 0.34 15.64
N VAL A 35 -12.77 -0.09 14.40
CA VAL A 35 -14.04 -0.12 13.69
C VAL A 35 -14.69 -1.49 13.85
N ASN A 36 -15.95 -1.51 14.29
CA ASN A 36 -16.75 -2.72 14.39
C ASN A 36 -17.80 -2.76 13.28
N PRO A 37 -17.80 -3.76 12.37
CA PRO A 37 -18.86 -3.95 11.38
C PRO A 37 -20.13 -4.43 12.09
N ALA A 38 -21.07 -3.51 12.34
CA ALA A 38 -22.23 -3.74 13.18
C ALA A 38 -23.51 -4.03 12.38
N SER A 39 -24.46 -4.70 13.04
CA SER A 39 -25.81 -4.88 12.53
C SER A 39 -26.67 -3.61 12.71
N ARG A 40 -27.65 -3.42 11.81
CA ARG A 40 -28.68 -2.36 11.91
C ARG A 40 -29.39 -2.41 13.26
N LYS A 41 -29.87 -3.60 13.63
CA LYS A 41 -30.44 -3.88 14.95
C LYS A 41 -29.31 -4.06 15.95
N ALA A 42 -29.54 -3.68 17.20
CA ALA A 42 -28.62 -3.93 18.31
C ALA A 42 -28.61 -5.43 18.67
N VAL A 43 -27.90 -6.21 17.87
CA VAL A 43 -27.62 -7.63 18.06
C VAL A 43 -26.13 -7.85 17.83
N VAL A 44 -25.55 -8.82 18.54
CA VAL A 44 -24.17 -9.27 18.28
C VAL A 44 -24.21 -10.23 17.09
N GLY A 45 -23.50 -9.88 16.03
CA GLY A 45 -23.32 -10.69 14.84
C GLY A 45 -22.26 -11.78 15.01
N THR A 46 -21.63 -12.15 13.89
CA THR A 46 -20.52 -13.12 13.83
C THR A 46 -19.24 -12.42 13.36
N GLY A 47 -18.12 -13.15 13.35
CA GLY A 47 -16.83 -12.62 12.88
C GLY A 47 -16.30 -11.52 13.78
N VAL A 48 -15.91 -10.38 13.20
CA VAL A 48 -15.32 -9.24 13.92
C VAL A 48 -16.26 -8.72 15.01
N ASP A 49 -17.56 -8.59 14.75
CA ASP A 49 -18.52 -8.08 15.75
C ASP A 49 -18.59 -8.96 17.00
N LEU A 50 -18.56 -10.29 16.80
CA LEU A 50 -18.51 -11.23 17.91
C LEU A 50 -17.19 -11.14 18.68
N ALA A 51 -16.06 -11.05 17.97
CA ALA A 51 -14.74 -10.95 18.59
C ALA A 51 -14.62 -9.67 19.43
N VAL A 52 -15.04 -8.54 18.88
CA VAL A 52 -15.05 -7.23 19.55
C VAL A 52 -15.94 -7.26 20.79
N ASN A 53 -17.19 -7.75 20.70
CA ASN A 53 -18.07 -7.85 21.86
C ASN A 53 -17.52 -8.81 22.93
N LYS A 54 -16.91 -9.93 22.53
CA LYS A 54 -16.32 -10.89 23.47
C LYS A 54 -15.14 -10.29 24.23
N LYS A 55 -14.31 -9.48 23.55
CA LYS A 55 -13.12 -8.87 24.14
C LYS A 55 -13.46 -7.62 24.97
N ALA A 56 -14.35 -6.76 24.50
CA ALA A 56 -14.76 -5.53 25.18
C ALA A 56 -15.64 -5.76 26.41
N GLY A 57 -16.26 -6.95 26.52
CA GLY A 57 -17.16 -7.30 27.60
C GLY A 57 -18.60 -6.83 27.39
N PRO A 58 -19.54 -7.24 28.29
CA PRO A 58 -20.98 -7.06 28.09
C PRO A 58 -21.44 -5.60 28.00
N LYS A 59 -20.69 -4.67 28.60
CA LYS A 59 -21.02 -3.24 28.60
C LYS A 59 -21.02 -2.62 27.20
N LEU A 60 -20.23 -3.16 26.27
CA LEU A 60 -20.25 -2.71 24.88
C LEU A 60 -21.61 -2.93 24.23
N PHE A 61 -22.18 -4.11 24.43
CA PHE A 61 -23.50 -4.43 23.90
C PHE A 61 -24.60 -3.60 24.54
N GLU A 62 -24.52 -3.32 25.85
CA GLU A 62 -25.45 -2.44 26.55
C GLU A 62 -25.43 -1.02 25.98
N ALA A 63 -24.23 -0.45 25.77
CA ALA A 63 -24.05 0.85 25.14
C ALA A 63 -24.62 0.87 23.71
N ARG A 64 -24.35 -0.17 22.92
CA ARG A 64 -24.91 -0.31 21.57
C ARG A 64 -26.44 -0.43 21.60
N LYS A 65 -27.01 -1.16 22.57
CA LYS A 65 -28.46 -1.31 22.73
C LYS A 65 -29.15 0.01 23.08
N ALA A 66 -28.52 0.86 23.90
CA ALA A 66 -29.04 2.17 24.25
C ALA A 66 -29.14 3.12 23.03
N ILE A 67 -28.28 2.95 22.02
CA ILE A 67 -28.30 3.73 20.78
C ILE A 67 -29.49 3.34 19.87
N GLY A 68 -29.93 2.09 19.88
CA GLY A 68 -31.11 1.64 19.11
C GLY A 68 -30.82 1.21 17.66
N GLU A 69 -31.79 1.36 16.76
CA GLU A 69 -31.64 0.93 15.37
C GLU A 69 -30.82 1.93 14.55
N LEU A 70 -29.93 1.41 13.70
CA LEU A 70 -29.04 2.19 12.85
C LEU A 70 -29.38 1.99 11.37
N SER A 71 -29.24 3.06 10.59
CA SER A 71 -29.39 3.03 9.13
C SER A 71 -28.12 2.50 8.45
N VAL A 72 -28.25 2.03 7.21
CA VAL A 72 -27.07 1.63 6.40
C VAL A 72 -26.15 2.84 6.23
N SER A 73 -24.84 2.57 6.28
CA SER A 73 -23.75 3.56 6.26
C SER A 73 -23.69 4.50 7.46
N SER A 74 -24.53 4.35 8.47
CA SER A 74 -24.41 5.13 9.71
C SER A 74 -23.30 4.59 10.61
N THR A 75 -22.70 5.49 11.39
CA THR A 75 -21.61 5.20 12.31
C THR A 75 -21.94 5.79 13.68
N VAL A 76 -21.61 5.07 14.74
CA VAL A 76 -21.80 5.54 16.13
C VAL A 76 -20.61 5.17 16.99
N LEU A 77 -20.30 6.04 17.95
CA LEU A 77 -19.17 5.88 18.85
C LEU A 77 -19.62 5.29 20.20
N THR A 78 -18.83 4.36 20.72
CA THR A 78 -18.91 3.90 22.11
C THR A 78 -17.51 3.83 22.71
N ALA A 79 -17.41 3.71 24.04
CA ALA A 79 -16.14 3.42 24.71
C ALA A 79 -15.66 2.00 24.36
N GLY A 80 -14.34 1.78 24.37
CA GLY A 80 -13.74 0.46 24.11
C GLY A 80 -13.85 -0.55 25.24
N PHE A 81 -14.16 -0.10 26.46
CA PHE A 81 -14.28 -0.94 27.66
C PHE A 81 -13.02 -1.77 27.91
N ASP A 82 -13.10 -3.10 27.83
CA ASP A 82 -11.98 -4.01 28.12
C ASP A 82 -11.02 -4.18 26.91
N LEU A 83 -11.24 -3.44 25.81
CA LEU A 83 -10.31 -3.36 24.68
C LEU A 83 -9.09 -2.49 25.02
N GLN A 84 -7.98 -2.69 24.31
CA GLN A 84 -6.84 -1.77 24.34
C GLN A 84 -7.21 -0.43 23.70
N ALA A 85 -7.98 -0.47 22.63
CA ALA A 85 -8.48 0.73 21.99
C ALA A 85 -9.45 1.49 22.89
N SER A 86 -9.30 2.81 22.92
CA SER A 86 -10.11 3.69 23.79
C SER A 86 -11.58 3.72 23.37
N PHE A 87 -11.84 3.56 22.07
CA PHE A 87 -13.17 3.66 21.49
C PHE A 87 -13.47 2.55 20.47
N VAL A 88 -14.77 2.33 20.25
CA VAL A 88 -15.28 1.50 19.16
C VAL A 88 -16.21 2.33 18.28
N ILE A 89 -15.88 2.44 16.99
CA ILE A 89 -16.79 3.01 15.99
C ILE A 89 -17.59 1.87 15.36
N HIS A 90 -18.87 1.77 15.69
CA HIS A 90 -19.78 0.80 15.09
C HIS A 90 -20.27 1.31 13.74
N ALA A 91 -19.96 0.59 12.66
CA ALA A 91 -20.29 0.98 11.30
C ALA A 91 -21.23 -0.05 10.66
N VAL A 92 -22.35 0.41 10.10
CA VAL A 92 -23.31 -0.48 9.43
C VAL A 92 -23.02 -0.54 7.93
N CYS A 93 -22.34 -1.58 7.49
CA CYS A 93 -22.03 -1.77 6.06
C CYS A 93 -23.27 -2.17 5.24
N PRO A 94 -23.40 -1.73 3.98
CA PRO A 94 -24.39 -2.28 3.05
C PRO A 94 -24.11 -3.76 2.77
N ARG A 95 -25.13 -4.52 2.34
CA ARG A 95 -24.95 -5.89 1.84
C ARG A 95 -24.93 -5.86 0.32
N TRP A 96 -23.97 -6.54 -0.28
CA TRP A 96 -23.87 -6.70 -1.74
C TRP A 96 -25.08 -7.46 -2.29
N LYS A 97 -25.71 -6.90 -3.33
CA LYS A 97 -26.85 -7.47 -4.05
C LYS A 97 -26.65 -7.39 -5.57
N GLY A 98 -25.40 -7.52 -6.02
CA GLY A 98 -25.06 -7.51 -7.44
C GLY A 98 -24.66 -6.15 -7.99
N GLY A 99 -24.57 -5.09 -7.16
CA GLY A 99 -23.97 -3.81 -7.54
C GLY A 99 -24.90 -2.84 -8.27
N LEU A 100 -26.19 -3.17 -8.37
CA LEU A 100 -27.20 -2.38 -9.10
C LEU A 100 -28.07 -1.50 -8.18
N PHE A 101 -27.77 -1.48 -6.87
CA PHE A 101 -28.59 -0.82 -5.85
C PHE A 101 -27.82 0.25 -5.06
N GLY A 102 -26.72 0.76 -5.62
CA GLY A 102 -25.88 1.79 -4.99
C GLY A 102 -25.02 1.25 -3.84
N GLU A 103 -24.74 -0.05 -3.79
CA GLU A 103 -24.00 -0.66 -2.68
C GLU A 103 -22.58 -0.11 -2.57
N GLU A 104 -21.92 0.15 -3.70
CA GLU A 104 -20.59 0.76 -3.74
C GLU A 104 -20.60 2.15 -3.07
N ASP A 105 -21.51 3.03 -3.46
CA ASP A 105 -21.65 4.36 -2.86
C ASP A 105 -21.95 4.31 -1.37
N LEU A 106 -22.77 3.34 -0.94
CA LEU A 106 -23.06 3.11 0.47
C LEU A 106 -21.83 2.63 1.25
N LEU A 107 -20.97 1.80 0.66
CA LEU A 107 -19.74 1.35 1.31
C LEU A 107 -18.73 2.49 1.41
N ARG A 108 -18.56 3.26 0.32
CA ARG A 108 -17.76 4.50 0.31
C ARG A 108 -18.22 5.47 1.40
N LYS A 109 -19.53 5.72 1.46
CA LYS A 109 -20.14 6.55 2.50
C LYS A 109 -19.87 6.00 3.91
N THR A 110 -19.82 4.68 4.09
CA THR A 110 -19.48 4.07 5.39
C THR A 110 -18.05 4.44 5.80
N TYR A 111 -17.07 4.30 4.91
CA TYR A 111 -15.69 4.71 5.18
C TYR A 111 -15.61 6.21 5.52
N ARG A 112 -16.19 7.08 4.69
CA ARG A 112 -16.23 8.53 4.94
C ARG A 112 -16.81 8.89 6.30
N ASN A 113 -17.93 8.26 6.68
CA ASN A 113 -18.58 8.52 7.96
C ASN A 113 -17.77 8.02 9.15
N VAL A 114 -17.01 6.93 9.02
CA VAL A 114 -16.10 6.47 10.07
C VAL A 114 -14.94 7.45 10.23
N LEU A 115 -14.29 7.81 9.13
CA LEU A 115 -13.13 8.72 9.12
C LEU A 115 -13.51 10.12 9.61
N ALA A 116 -14.65 10.64 9.19
CA ALA A 116 -15.20 11.91 9.68
C ALA A 116 -15.44 11.85 11.20
N LEU A 117 -16.09 10.79 11.70
CA LEU A 117 -16.34 10.63 13.13
C LEU A 117 -15.03 10.54 13.94
N ALA A 118 -14.02 9.83 13.43
CA ALA A 118 -12.72 9.74 14.07
C ALA A 118 -12.02 11.12 14.15
N LYS A 119 -12.06 11.87 13.04
CA LYS A 119 -11.53 13.24 12.96
C LYS A 119 -12.25 14.20 13.92
N GLU A 120 -13.58 14.17 13.95
CA GLU A 120 -14.41 15.02 14.82
C GLU A 120 -14.15 14.76 16.31
N ASN A 121 -13.70 13.55 16.65
CA ASN A 121 -13.31 13.17 18.01
C ASN A 121 -11.80 13.27 18.26
N PHE A 122 -11.05 13.95 17.38
CA PHE A 122 -9.61 14.22 17.51
C PHE A 122 -8.74 12.96 17.69
N MET A 123 -9.15 11.85 17.08
CA MET A 123 -8.37 10.62 17.10
C MET A 123 -7.13 10.78 16.22
N SER A 124 -5.98 10.31 16.73
CA SER A 124 -4.72 10.25 16.00
C SER A 124 -4.54 8.91 15.30
N SER A 125 -5.22 7.85 15.73
CA SER A 125 -5.12 6.51 15.15
C SER A 125 -6.44 5.72 15.09
N ILE A 126 -6.62 4.95 14.02
CA ILE A 126 -7.80 4.10 13.82
C ILE A 126 -7.47 2.80 13.10
N ALA A 127 -8.09 1.69 13.53
CA ALA A 127 -7.98 0.40 12.85
C ALA A 127 -9.32 -0.03 12.23
N PHE A 128 -9.32 -0.23 10.92
CA PHE A 128 -10.40 -0.81 10.14
C PHE A 128 -10.22 -2.32 10.00
N PRO A 129 -11.26 -3.13 10.17
CA PRO A 129 -11.29 -4.46 9.59
C PRO A 129 -11.58 -4.32 8.08
N PHE A 130 -11.50 -5.43 7.35
CA PHE A 130 -11.85 -5.43 5.93
C PHE A 130 -13.38 -5.32 5.70
N LEU A 131 -13.91 -4.09 5.76
CA LEU A 131 -15.34 -3.80 5.67
C LEU A 131 -15.95 -4.28 4.35
N GLY A 132 -17.17 -4.82 4.41
CA GLY A 132 -17.92 -5.27 3.24
C GLY A 132 -17.61 -6.70 2.76
N ALA A 133 -16.36 -7.17 2.89
CA ALA A 133 -15.90 -8.44 2.31
C ALA A 133 -16.33 -9.71 3.05
N GLY A 134 -16.72 -9.60 4.33
CA GLY A 134 -17.21 -10.72 5.15
C GLY A 134 -18.69 -11.04 4.89
N ASN A 135 -19.51 -11.02 5.95
CA ASN A 135 -20.95 -11.32 5.90
C ASN A 135 -21.75 -10.46 4.90
N ASN A 136 -21.20 -9.31 4.51
CA ASN A 136 -21.81 -8.36 3.58
C ASN A 136 -21.54 -8.72 2.10
N ALA A 137 -20.68 -9.71 1.83
CA ALA A 137 -20.47 -10.37 0.54
C ALA A 137 -20.04 -9.46 -0.63
N PHE A 138 -19.41 -8.32 -0.37
CA PHE A 138 -18.80 -7.53 -1.45
C PHE A 138 -17.70 -8.33 -2.15
N PRO A 139 -17.55 -8.20 -3.49
CA PRO A 139 -16.37 -8.67 -4.18
C PRO A 139 -15.12 -8.07 -3.53
N LYS A 140 -14.17 -8.92 -3.11
CA LYS A 140 -13.03 -8.49 -2.28
C LYS A 140 -12.19 -7.41 -2.97
N LYS A 141 -11.92 -7.56 -4.27
CA LYS A 141 -11.23 -6.53 -5.08
C LYS A 141 -11.95 -5.18 -5.03
N LEU A 142 -13.28 -5.18 -5.13
CA LEU A 142 -14.06 -3.95 -5.07
C LEU A 142 -14.01 -3.32 -3.66
N ALA A 143 -14.16 -4.14 -2.62
CA ALA A 143 -14.09 -3.67 -1.24
C ALA A 143 -12.71 -3.09 -0.89
N MET A 144 -11.63 -3.71 -1.39
CA MET A 144 -10.26 -3.22 -1.19
C MET A 144 -10.03 -1.90 -1.91
N ARG A 145 -10.38 -1.81 -3.19
CA ARG A 145 -10.32 -0.55 -3.95
C ARG A 145 -11.06 0.58 -3.24
N ILE A 146 -12.27 0.32 -2.73
CA ILE A 146 -13.04 1.31 -1.97
C ILE A 146 -12.31 1.70 -0.68
N ALA A 147 -11.77 0.73 0.07
CA ALA A 147 -11.02 1.00 1.29
C ALA A 147 -9.82 1.91 1.02
N THR A 148 -8.98 1.54 0.05
CA THR A 148 -7.77 2.27 -0.30
C THR A 148 -8.09 3.65 -0.83
N GLU A 149 -9.01 3.79 -1.79
CA GLU A 149 -9.39 5.10 -2.35
C GLU A 149 -9.93 6.05 -1.27
N GLU A 150 -10.85 5.60 -0.41
CA GLU A 150 -11.47 6.48 0.59
C GLU A 150 -10.50 6.86 1.72
N ILE A 151 -9.63 5.94 2.14
CA ILE A 151 -8.57 6.22 3.13
C ILE A 151 -7.54 7.20 2.54
N SER A 152 -7.12 6.99 1.29
CA SER A 152 -6.14 7.84 0.60
C SER A 152 -6.65 9.26 0.43
N CYS A 153 -7.88 9.40 -0.10
CA CYS A 153 -8.54 10.69 -0.25
C CYS A 153 -8.64 11.44 1.08
N PHE A 154 -8.93 10.73 2.17
CA PHE A 154 -8.95 11.33 3.50
C PHE A 154 -7.56 11.81 3.94
N LEU A 155 -6.52 11.01 3.74
CA LEU A 155 -5.16 11.35 4.16
C LEU A 155 -4.52 12.50 3.37
N MET A 156 -5.04 12.82 2.17
CA MET A 156 -4.59 13.99 1.40
C MET A 156 -4.79 15.31 2.17
N GLU A 157 -5.81 15.39 3.02
CA GLU A 157 -6.19 16.61 3.75
C GLU A 157 -6.09 16.47 5.27
N ASN A 158 -5.77 15.27 5.78
CA ASN A 158 -5.85 14.94 7.20
C ASN A 158 -4.64 14.11 7.64
N GLU A 159 -4.13 14.40 8.84
CA GLU A 159 -3.09 13.60 9.49
C GLU A 159 -3.77 12.61 10.45
N MET A 160 -3.65 11.31 10.16
CA MET A 160 -4.16 10.23 11.01
C MET A 160 -3.43 8.93 10.67
N GLN A 161 -3.09 8.14 11.68
CA GLN A 161 -2.55 6.80 11.49
C GLN A 161 -3.71 5.81 11.24
N ILE A 162 -3.74 5.17 10.08
CA ILE A 162 -4.84 4.28 9.68
C ILE A 162 -4.29 2.87 9.45
N TYR A 163 -4.94 1.88 10.05
CA TYR A 163 -4.61 0.47 9.84
C TYR A 163 -5.76 -0.25 9.14
N LEU A 164 -5.48 -1.02 8.09
CA LEU A 164 -6.39 -2.03 7.56
C LEU A 164 -5.94 -3.40 8.05
N VAL A 165 -6.68 -3.95 9.02
CA VAL A 165 -6.37 -5.19 9.71
C VAL A 165 -6.99 -6.37 8.96
N VAL A 166 -6.14 -7.29 8.52
CA VAL A 166 -6.50 -8.49 7.76
C VAL A 166 -6.08 -9.76 8.49
N TYR A 167 -6.90 -10.82 8.44
CA TYR A 167 -6.67 -12.05 9.23
C TYR A 167 -6.01 -13.18 8.42
N GLU A 168 -6.38 -13.37 7.15
CA GLU A 168 -5.93 -14.48 6.29
C GLU A 168 -5.01 -14.05 5.15
N LYS A 169 -4.21 -15.02 4.69
CA LYS A 169 -3.07 -14.87 3.77
C LYS A 169 -3.47 -14.87 2.30
N GLU A 170 -4.74 -15.11 1.96
CA GLU A 170 -5.06 -15.33 0.56
C GLU A 170 -4.87 -14.05 -0.26
N SER A 171 -4.46 -14.25 -1.51
CA SER A 171 -4.34 -13.33 -2.64
C SER A 171 -5.66 -12.62 -3.00
N LEU A 172 -6.43 -12.20 -2.00
CA LEU A 172 -7.79 -11.69 -2.13
C LEU A 172 -7.82 -10.22 -2.57
N PHE A 173 -6.70 -9.54 -2.38
CA PHE A 173 -6.55 -8.11 -2.59
C PHE A 173 -6.13 -7.83 -4.04
N ILE A 174 -5.23 -8.66 -4.57
CA ILE A 174 -4.79 -8.57 -5.97
C ILE A 174 -5.51 -9.58 -6.86
N SER A 175 -5.82 -9.18 -8.10
CA SER A 175 -6.45 -10.09 -9.05
C SER A 175 -5.55 -11.30 -9.32
N GLU A 176 -6.14 -12.49 -9.53
CA GLU A 176 -5.37 -13.71 -9.86
C GLU A 176 -4.43 -13.47 -11.04
N LYS A 177 -4.88 -12.71 -12.04
CA LYS A 177 -4.06 -12.28 -13.17
C LYS A 177 -2.85 -11.45 -12.71
N LEU A 178 -3.06 -10.35 -11.99
CA LEU A 178 -1.95 -9.49 -11.50
C LEU A 178 -0.96 -10.28 -10.64
N PHE A 179 -1.46 -11.14 -9.74
CA PHE A 179 -0.60 -12.02 -8.94
C PHE A 179 0.25 -12.92 -9.85
N SER A 180 -0.37 -13.53 -10.86
CA SER A 180 0.30 -14.41 -11.83
C SER A 180 1.33 -13.65 -12.66
N ASP A 181 0.98 -12.47 -13.15
CA ASP A 181 1.85 -11.62 -13.99
C ASP A 181 3.10 -11.20 -13.20
N VAL A 182 2.92 -10.74 -11.95
CA VAL A 182 4.03 -10.39 -11.05
C VAL A 182 4.88 -11.62 -10.73
N ARG A 183 4.25 -12.78 -10.47
CA ARG A 183 4.99 -14.02 -10.21
C ARG A 183 5.84 -14.45 -11.40
N HIS A 184 5.26 -14.45 -12.60
CA HIS A 184 5.97 -14.76 -13.83
C HIS A 184 7.14 -13.81 -14.06
N TYR A 185 6.92 -12.50 -13.84
CA TYR A 185 7.99 -11.52 -13.96
C TYR A 185 9.16 -11.80 -13.00
N ILE A 186 8.86 -12.15 -11.74
CA ILE A 186 9.89 -12.52 -10.75
C ILE A 186 10.64 -13.79 -11.19
N ASP A 187 9.92 -14.80 -11.68
CA ASP A 187 10.52 -16.07 -12.12
C ASP A 187 11.41 -15.86 -13.37
N ASP A 188 10.96 -15.08 -14.35
CA ASP A 188 11.73 -14.74 -15.57
C ASP A 188 13.01 -13.96 -15.22
N ALA A 189 12.91 -13.00 -14.29
CA ALA A 189 14.08 -12.25 -13.82
C ALA A 189 15.10 -13.16 -13.14
N TYR A 190 14.63 -14.16 -12.37
CA TYR A 190 15.49 -15.15 -11.72
C TYR A 190 16.20 -16.07 -12.73
N ILE A 191 15.50 -16.49 -13.79
CA ILE A 191 16.07 -17.30 -14.88
C ILE A 191 17.12 -16.50 -15.65
N ALA A 192 16.83 -15.25 -16.01
CA ALA A 192 17.74 -14.38 -16.76
C ALA A 192 19.05 -14.08 -16.00
N GLU A 193 19.02 -14.04 -14.66
CA GLU A 193 20.22 -13.91 -13.82
C GLU A 193 21.08 -15.19 -13.84
N LYS A 194 20.45 -16.36 -13.95
CA LYS A 194 21.12 -17.67 -13.95
C LYS A 194 21.50 -18.22 -15.32
N GLU A 195 21.04 -17.60 -16.42
CA GLU A 195 21.44 -18.01 -17.77
C GLU A 195 22.96 -18.04 -18.01
N PRO A 196 23.78 -17.11 -17.49
CA PRO A 196 25.24 -17.19 -17.64
C PRO A 196 25.83 -18.43 -16.95
N GLU A 197 25.38 -18.74 -15.73
CA GLU A 197 25.82 -19.92 -14.96
C GLU A 197 25.32 -21.24 -15.58
N LEU A 198 24.08 -21.25 -16.07
CA LEU A 198 23.50 -22.40 -16.77
C LEU A 198 24.18 -22.63 -18.11
N ARG A 199 24.55 -21.59 -18.87
CA ARG A 199 25.35 -21.72 -20.10
C ARG A 199 26.73 -22.33 -19.82
N GLU A 200 27.43 -21.93 -18.77
CA GLU A 200 28.72 -22.56 -18.40
C GLU A 200 28.56 -24.03 -18.00
N PHE A 201 27.45 -24.37 -17.34
CA PHE A 201 27.13 -25.75 -16.96
C PHE A 201 26.77 -26.64 -18.15
N PHE A 202 26.09 -26.09 -19.18
CA PHE A 202 25.68 -26.83 -20.37
C PHE A 202 26.74 -26.88 -21.49
N VAL A 203 27.74 -26.00 -21.51
CA VAL A 203 28.85 -26.03 -22.49
C VAL A 203 29.95 -27.03 -22.09
N SER A 204 30.02 -27.43 -20.82
CA SER A 204 31.04 -28.36 -20.28
C SER A 204 30.60 -29.83 -20.17
N ALA A 205 29.33 -30.14 -20.48
CA ALA A 205 28.80 -31.50 -20.46
C ALA A 205 28.72 -32.10 -21.88
N PRO A 206 29.28 -33.30 -22.16
CA PRO A 206 29.10 -33.95 -23.45
C PRO A 206 27.65 -34.41 -23.62
N MET A 207 26.93 -33.88 -24.62
CA MET A 207 25.56 -34.30 -24.94
C MET A 207 25.54 -35.69 -25.61
N PRO A 208 24.66 -36.62 -25.20
CA PRO A 208 24.40 -37.83 -25.97
C PRO A 208 23.47 -37.52 -27.15
N MET A 209 23.86 -37.98 -28.35
CA MET A 209 23.00 -37.94 -29.54
C MET A 209 21.68 -38.67 -29.29
N ARG A 210 20.56 -38.07 -29.69
CA ARG A 210 19.38 -38.84 -30.08
C ARG A 210 18.57 -38.16 -31.19
N ASN A 211 18.28 -38.98 -32.19
CA ASN A 211 17.72 -38.69 -33.50
C ASN A 211 16.25 -38.22 -33.49
N ASN A 212 15.94 -37.44 -34.53
CA ASN A 212 14.70 -37.38 -35.31
C ASN A 212 13.35 -37.11 -34.63
N MET A 213 12.77 -35.94 -34.93
CA MET A 213 11.45 -35.74 -35.54
C MET A 213 11.36 -34.27 -36.04
N PRO A 214 10.53 -33.94 -37.05
CA PRO A 214 10.94 -33.14 -38.19
C PRO A 214 10.58 -31.66 -38.07
N PHE A 215 11.44 -30.85 -38.68
CA PHE A 215 11.17 -29.47 -39.07
C PHE A 215 9.97 -29.41 -40.03
N SER A 216 9.06 -28.47 -39.77
CA SER A 216 8.32 -27.78 -40.82
C SER A 216 8.61 -26.29 -40.67
N ASP A 217 9.44 -25.81 -41.60
CA ASP A 217 9.50 -24.40 -41.98
C ASP A 217 8.09 -23.92 -42.37
N ASP A 218 7.75 -22.72 -41.91
CA ASP A 218 7.07 -21.68 -42.69
C ASP A 218 6.57 -20.59 -41.72
N MET A 219 7.21 -19.41 -41.74
CA MET A 219 6.56 -18.14 -42.09
C MET A 219 7.51 -16.96 -41.79
N GLN A 220 8.03 -16.36 -42.86
CA GLN A 220 8.58 -15.00 -42.86
C GLN A 220 7.41 -13.99 -42.87
N CYS A 221 7.49 -12.91 -42.10
CA CYS A 221 6.98 -11.60 -42.54
C CYS A 221 7.62 -10.42 -41.77
N ASP A 222 8.54 -9.79 -42.49
CA ASP A 222 8.76 -8.37 -42.75
C ASP A 222 8.22 -7.23 -41.85
N ALA A 223 9.17 -6.31 -41.64
CA ALA A 223 9.16 -4.85 -41.62
C ALA A 223 7.91 -3.99 -41.32
N SER A 224 8.23 -2.96 -40.53
CA SER A 224 7.73 -1.58 -40.55
C SER A 224 6.30 -1.32 -40.06
N ALA A 225 6.23 -0.62 -38.92
CA ALA A 225 5.32 0.49 -38.76
C ALA A 225 5.95 1.48 -37.77
N ASP A 226 6.45 2.58 -38.33
CA ASP A 226 6.68 3.82 -37.59
C ASP A 226 5.40 4.18 -36.81
N PHE A 227 5.52 4.30 -35.50
CA PHE A 227 4.53 4.99 -34.69
C PHE A 227 5.26 5.98 -33.79
N PHE A 228 5.30 7.23 -34.25
CA PHE A 228 5.51 8.39 -33.39
C PHE A 228 4.27 8.56 -32.52
N TYR A 229 4.45 8.54 -31.20
CA TYR A 229 3.50 9.18 -30.30
C TYR A 229 4.25 9.87 -29.17
N GLU A 230 3.87 11.13 -28.99
CA GLU A 230 4.44 12.17 -28.15
C GLU A 230 4.15 11.81 -26.68
N SER A 231 5.12 11.20 -25.99
CA SER A 231 5.20 11.26 -24.54
C SER A 231 5.71 12.64 -24.17
N VAL A 232 5.19 13.21 -23.08
CA VAL A 232 5.73 14.44 -22.51
C VAL A 232 7.10 14.11 -21.94
N SER A 233 8.14 14.16 -22.79
CA SER A 233 9.51 14.32 -22.33
C SER A 233 9.59 15.73 -21.75
N VAL A 234 9.34 15.84 -20.46
CA VAL A 234 9.95 16.94 -19.70
C VAL A 234 11.44 16.86 -20.04
N ASP A 235 12.03 17.98 -20.50
CA ASP A 235 13.45 18.16 -20.78
C ASP A 235 14.29 17.92 -19.50
N ILE A 236 14.33 16.68 -19.01
CA ILE A 236 15.06 16.26 -17.81
C ILE A 236 16.53 15.99 -18.16
N GLU A 237 16.85 15.73 -19.43
CA GLU A 237 18.19 15.36 -19.90
C GLU A 237 19.25 16.46 -19.71
N ASP A 238 18.88 17.75 -19.81
CA ASP A 238 19.86 18.84 -19.71
C ASP A 238 20.22 19.25 -18.25
N TRP A 239 19.53 18.71 -17.24
CA TRP A 239 19.75 19.02 -15.81
C TRP A 239 20.17 17.83 -14.95
N LEU A 240 20.18 16.61 -15.51
CA LEU A 240 20.54 15.34 -14.86
C LEU A 240 22.02 15.21 -14.46
N LEU A 241 22.87 16.20 -14.77
CA LEU A 241 24.33 16.10 -14.70
C LEU A 241 25.01 16.90 -13.58
N GLU A 242 24.27 17.48 -12.64
CA GLU A 242 24.90 17.97 -11.42
C GLU A 242 25.32 16.77 -10.55
N GLN A 243 26.57 16.34 -10.69
CA GLN A 243 27.15 15.25 -9.91
C GLN A 243 27.13 15.53 -8.39
N ASP A 244 26.99 16.80 -7.99
CA ASP A 244 27.19 17.24 -6.61
C ASP A 244 25.91 17.34 -5.75
N ILE A 245 24.71 17.19 -6.33
CA ILE A 245 23.47 17.26 -5.54
C ILE A 245 23.14 15.93 -4.87
N GLY A 246 22.80 15.98 -3.58
CA GLY A 246 22.37 14.82 -2.78
C GLY A 246 20.89 14.50 -2.93
N PHE A 247 20.44 13.37 -2.37
CA PHE A 247 19.07 12.88 -2.44
C PHE A 247 18.00 13.95 -2.11
N SER A 248 18.09 14.61 -0.95
CA SER A 248 17.04 15.53 -0.50
C SER A 248 16.86 16.72 -1.45
N GLU A 249 17.97 17.28 -1.95
CA GLU A 249 17.92 18.39 -2.91
C GLU A 249 17.35 17.94 -4.24
N TYR A 250 17.79 16.78 -4.75
CA TYR A 250 17.29 16.24 -6.01
C TYR A 250 15.79 15.91 -5.92
N LEU A 251 15.33 15.31 -4.82
CA LEU A 251 13.92 15.04 -4.58
C LEU A 251 13.09 16.33 -4.57
N LEU A 252 13.55 17.38 -3.88
CA LEU A 252 12.82 18.66 -3.83
C LEU A 252 12.76 19.32 -5.22
N LYS A 253 13.83 19.26 -6.01
CA LYS A 253 13.81 19.71 -7.42
C LYS A 253 12.76 18.95 -8.24
N LEU A 254 12.69 17.62 -8.11
CA LEU A 254 11.68 16.81 -8.79
C LEU A 254 10.26 17.19 -8.34
N ILE A 255 10.04 17.43 -7.05
CA ILE A 255 8.75 17.88 -6.51
C ILE A 255 8.36 19.23 -7.11
N ASP A 256 9.27 20.20 -7.13
CA ASP A 256 9.01 21.53 -7.69
C ASP A 256 8.62 21.47 -9.18
N LEU A 257 9.21 20.53 -9.94
CA LEU A 257 8.88 20.31 -11.35
C LEU A 257 7.47 19.78 -11.58
N THR A 258 6.88 19.07 -10.60
CA THR A 258 5.49 18.61 -10.72
C THR A 258 4.48 19.75 -10.65
N GLY A 259 4.85 20.88 -10.02
CA GLY A 259 3.94 21.97 -9.69
C GLY A 259 2.90 21.63 -8.61
N GLU A 260 2.94 20.42 -8.03
CA GLU A 260 2.09 20.02 -6.91
C GLU A 260 2.63 20.55 -5.58
N LYS A 261 1.75 20.59 -4.56
CA LYS A 261 2.20 20.91 -3.19
C LYS A 261 2.95 19.72 -2.61
N ASP A 262 3.96 19.97 -1.78
CA ASP A 262 4.66 18.96 -0.98
C ASP A 262 3.71 17.97 -0.29
N SER A 263 2.59 18.49 0.23
CA SER A 263 1.58 17.68 0.92
C SER A 263 0.90 16.64 0.05
N VAL A 264 0.75 16.92 -1.24
CA VAL A 264 0.21 15.94 -2.16
C VAL A 264 1.25 14.84 -2.40
N ILE A 265 2.52 15.22 -2.63
CA ILE A 265 3.58 14.25 -2.93
C ILE A 265 3.90 13.34 -1.74
N TYR A 266 4.10 13.88 -0.53
CA TYR A 266 4.40 13.01 0.61
C TYR A 266 3.22 12.10 0.97
N ASN A 267 1.97 12.55 0.78
CA ASN A 267 0.80 11.71 0.98
C ASN A 267 0.68 10.63 -0.12
N LYS A 268 0.97 10.95 -1.39
CA LYS A 268 1.09 9.95 -2.47
C LYS A 268 2.19 8.93 -2.20
N ALA A 269 3.27 9.34 -1.53
CA ALA A 269 4.36 8.46 -1.10
C ALA A 269 4.04 7.67 0.18
N ASN A 270 2.85 7.83 0.76
CA ASN A 270 2.49 7.24 2.05
C ASN A 270 3.52 7.57 3.16
N ILE A 271 3.93 8.84 3.23
CA ILE A 271 4.92 9.37 4.17
C ILE A 271 4.28 10.49 4.98
N ASP A 272 4.46 10.47 6.31
CA ASP A 272 3.92 11.51 7.17
C ASP A 272 4.67 12.86 7.03
N ARG A 273 4.00 13.95 7.43
CA ARG A 273 4.55 15.30 7.33
C ARG A 273 5.83 15.50 8.15
N LYS A 274 5.98 14.83 9.30
CA LYS A 274 7.17 14.95 10.17
C LYS A 274 8.38 14.30 9.50
N HIS A 275 8.18 13.15 8.87
CA HIS A 275 9.16 12.44 8.06
C HIS A 275 9.60 13.33 6.90
N PHE A 276 8.65 13.86 6.13
CA PHE A 276 8.97 14.76 5.02
C PHE A 276 9.69 16.04 5.49
N SER A 277 9.29 16.60 6.63
CA SER A 277 9.96 17.77 7.22
C SER A 277 11.44 17.51 7.52
N LYS A 278 11.79 16.30 7.98
CA LYS A 278 13.19 15.90 8.18
C LYS A 278 13.95 15.79 6.85
N ILE A 279 13.33 15.25 5.80
CA ILE A 279 13.92 15.20 4.45
C ILE A 279 14.23 16.61 3.96
N ARG A 280 13.28 17.53 4.10
CA ARG A 280 13.40 18.91 3.61
C ARG A 280 14.42 19.75 4.37
N ASN A 281 14.50 19.60 5.70
CA ASN A 281 15.27 20.51 6.55
C ASN A 281 16.64 19.97 6.99
N ASN A 282 16.96 18.71 6.70
CA ASN A 282 18.25 18.11 7.04
C ASN A 282 19.03 17.75 5.75
N PRO A 283 20.04 18.56 5.37
CA PRO A 283 20.88 18.29 4.19
C PRO A 283 21.61 16.93 4.25
N ASP A 284 21.93 16.46 5.45
CA ASP A 284 22.62 15.18 5.69
C ASP A 284 21.64 14.01 5.90
N TYR A 285 20.35 14.20 5.61
CA TYR A 285 19.35 13.16 5.78
C TYR A 285 19.68 11.95 4.89
N ARG A 286 19.68 10.76 5.50
CA ARG A 286 19.89 9.49 4.80
C ARG A 286 18.55 8.74 4.71
N PRO A 287 17.89 8.70 3.54
CA PRO A 287 16.65 7.96 3.39
C PRO A 287 16.87 6.45 3.50
N SER A 288 15.83 5.72 3.88
CA SER A 288 15.78 4.28 3.63
C SER A 288 15.50 4.03 2.14
N LYS A 289 15.92 2.88 1.60
CA LYS A 289 15.59 2.51 0.22
C LYS A 289 14.07 2.44 -0.02
N SER A 290 13.29 2.10 1.01
CA SER A 290 11.83 2.09 0.96
C SER A 290 11.27 3.49 0.74
N THR A 291 11.78 4.49 1.47
CA THR A 291 11.42 5.90 1.29
C THR A 291 11.74 6.39 -0.13
N VAL A 292 12.90 6.02 -0.67
CA VAL A 292 13.29 6.43 -2.02
C VAL A 292 12.36 5.85 -3.08
N LEU A 293 12.06 4.54 -3.00
CA LEU A 293 11.11 3.88 -3.91
C LEU A 293 9.69 4.45 -3.79
N ALA A 294 9.27 4.81 -2.57
CA ALA A 294 7.97 5.45 -2.35
C ALA A 294 7.86 6.81 -3.06
N PHE A 295 8.91 7.63 -3.02
CA PHE A 295 8.93 8.88 -3.78
C PHE A 295 9.06 8.68 -5.28
N ALA A 296 9.82 7.68 -5.74
CA ALA A 296 9.88 7.35 -7.17
C ALA A 296 8.49 7.02 -7.72
N VAL A 297 7.72 6.23 -6.96
CA VAL A 297 6.32 5.91 -7.27
C VAL A 297 5.44 7.16 -7.19
N ALA A 298 5.54 7.96 -6.12
CA ALA A 298 4.70 9.14 -5.93
C ALA A 298 4.91 10.25 -6.97
N LEU A 299 6.12 10.31 -7.54
CA LEU A 299 6.51 11.22 -8.62
C LEU A 299 6.30 10.60 -10.02
N GLU A 300 5.77 9.38 -10.09
CA GLU A 300 5.51 8.65 -11.34
C GLU A 300 6.76 8.53 -12.24
N LEU A 301 7.93 8.36 -11.62
CA LEU A 301 9.19 8.24 -12.33
C LEU A 301 9.26 6.91 -13.10
N ASP A 302 9.73 6.99 -14.34
CA ASP A 302 10.08 5.80 -15.10
C ASP A 302 11.29 5.06 -14.49
N LEU A 303 11.73 4.00 -15.16
CA LEU A 303 12.82 3.17 -14.66
C LEU A 303 14.17 3.93 -14.60
N GLU A 304 14.40 4.89 -15.49
CA GLU A 304 15.64 5.66 -15.55
C GLU A 304 15.67 6.72 -14.45
N GLY A 305 14.60 7.49 -14.31
CA GLY A 305 14.41 8.45 -13.22
C GLY A 305 14.44 7.79 -11.84
N THR A 306 13.83 6.61 -11.71
CA THR A 306 13.88 5.82 -10.46
C THR A 306 15.31 5.41 -10.10
N LYS A 307 16.10 4.95 -11.09
CA LYS A 307 17.51 4.60 -10.87
C LYS A 307 18.35 5.82 -10.49
N ALA A 308 18.13 6.95 -11.16
CA ALA A 308 18.81 8.20 -10.85
C ALA A 308 18.52 8.64 -9.39
N LEU A 309 17.25 8.62 -8.98
CA LEU A 309 16.86 8.97 -7.61
C LEU A 309 17.46 8.01 -6.57
N LEU A 310 17.50 6.70 -6.85
CA LEU A 310 18.15 5.70 -6.00
C LEU A 310 19.65 5.94 -5.89
N GLU A 311 20.33 6.25 -6.99
CA GLU A 311 21.77 6.51 -7.03
C GLU A 311 22.14 7.72 -6.15
N LYS A 312 21.36 8.81 -6.23
CA LYS A 312 21.53 9.99 -5.36
C LYS A 312 21.37 9.68 -3.85
N ALA A 313 20.71 8.58 -3.51
CA ALA A 313 20.56 8.08 -2.15
C ALA A 313 21.55 6.94 -1.79
N GLY A 314 22.41 6.53 -2.72
CA GLY A 314 23.37 5.44 -2.53
C GLY A 314 22.76 4.03 -2.63
N PHE A 315 21.67 3.88 -3.37
CA PHE A 315 21.00 2.60 -3.62
C PHE A 315 20.97 2.25 -5.12
N ALA A 316 20.70 0.99 -5.42
CA ALA A 316 20.39 0.51 -6.76
C ALA A 316 19.28 -0.54 -6.69
N LEU A 317 18.50 -0.71 -7.77
CA LEU A 317 17.55 -1.82 -7.89
C LEU A 317 18.32 -3.15 -7.98
N SER A 318 17.90 -4.13 -7.17
CA SER A 318 18.53 -5.43 -7.08
C SER A 318 17.62 -6.50 -7.69
N ARG A 319 18.15 -7.24 -8.68
CA ARG A 319 17.41 -8.34 -9.32
C ARG A 319 17.18 -9.54 -8.39
N SER A 320 17.96 -9.65 -7.30
CA SER A 320 17.77 -10.69 -6.27
C SER A 320 16.79 -10.29 -5.17
N SER A 321 16.32 -9.04 -5.17
CA SER A 321 15.30 -8.54 -4.24
C SER A 321 13.91 -8.69 -4.88
N LYS A 322 13.09 -9.59 -4.35
CA LYS A 322 11.68 -9.73 -4.78
C LYS A 322 10.90 -8.42 -4.66
N ARG A 323 11.15 -7.64 -3.60
CA ARG A 323 10.56 -6.32 -3.42
C ARG A 323 10.91 -5.38 -4.58
N ASP A 324 12.17 -5.34 -4.98
CA ASP A 324 12.63 -4.45 -6.05
C ASP A 324 12.06 -4.89 -7.40
N LEU A 325 12.00 -6.19 -7.66
CA LEU A 325 11.35 -6.74 -8.86
C LEU A 325 9.87 -6.42 -8.94
N ILE A 326 9.15 -6.49 -7.80
CA ILE A 326 7.74 -6.09 -7.73
C ILE A 326 7.61 -4.61 -8.07
N VAL A 327 8.39 -3.72 -7.44
CA VAL A 327 8.32 -2.29 -7.74
C VAL A 327 8.71 -1.98 -9.18
N GLU A 328 9.73 -2.65 -9.72
CA GLU A 328 10.14 -2.54 -11.13
C GLU A 328 9.02 -2.97 -12.08
N PHE A 329 8.31 -4.06 -11.77
CA PHE A 329 7.15 -4.49 -12.54
C PHE A 329 6.08 -3.40 -12.60
N PHE A 330 5.73 -2.80 -11.47
CA PHE A 330 4.70 -1.75 -11.42
C PHE A 330 5.10 -0.51 -12.20
N ILE A 331 6.34 -0.03 -12.05
CA ILE A 331 6.88 1.11 -12.81
C ILE A 331 6.86 0.83 -14.32
N LYS A 332 7.30 -0.36 -14.75
CA LYS A 332 7.30 -0.75 -16.17
C LYS A 332 5.89 -0.82 -16.79
N ASN A 333 4.87 -1.05 -15.98
CA ASN A 333 3.48 -1.09 -16.41
C ASN A 333 2.76 0.24 -16.16
N GLU A 334 3.49 1.31 -15.84
CA GLU A 334 2.95 2.65 -15.55
C GLU A 334 1.86 2.65 -14.47
N ASN A 335 1.95 1.72 -13.51
CA ASN A 335 1.05 1.65 -12.38
C ASN A 335 1.76 2.14 -11.11
N TYR A 336 1.53 3.41 -10.78
CA TYR A 336 2.15 4.10 -9.66
C TYR A 336 1.25 4.16 -8.41
N ASN A 337 0.22 3.32 -8.32
CA ASN A 337 -0.62 3.28 -7.14
C ASN A 337 0.11 2.58 -5.98
N ILE A 338 0.64 3.37 -5.04
CA ILE A 338 1.40 2.86 -3.89
C ILE A 338 0.61 1.83 -3.06
N TYR A 339 -0.72 1.92 -3.03
CA TYR A 339 -1.55 0.98 -2.27
C TYR A 339 -1.68 -0.35 -2.99
N GLU A 340 -1.84 -0.38 -4.31
CA GLU A 340 -1.84 -1.62 -5.08
C GLU A 340 -0.46 -2.30 -5.07
N ILE A 341 0.60 -1.49 -5.10
CA ILE A 341 1.98 -1.96 -4.90
C ILE A 341 2.13 -2.57 -3.50
N ASN A 342 1.70 -1.86 -2.45
CA ASN A 342 1.77 -2.35 -1.06
C ASN A 342 0.91 -3.59 -0.82
N GLU A 343 -0.27 -3.69 -1.44
CA GLU A 343 -1.09 -4.91 -1.44
C GLU A 343 -0.33 -6.08 -2.06
N THR A 344 0.36 -5.86 -3.18
CA THR A 344 1.15 -6.89 -3.85
C THR A 344 2.36 -7.27 -3.00
N LEU A 345 3.09 -6.30 -2.46
CA LEU A 345 4.21 -6.53 -1.55
C LEU A 345 3.78 -7.34 -0.34
N PHE A 346 2.64 -6.99 0.27
CA PHE A 346 2.04 -7.74 1.37
C PHE A 346 1.71 -9.19 0.96
N ALA A 347 1.11 -9.40 -0.22
CA ALA A 347 0.76 -10.73 -0.72
C ALA A 347 1.99 -11.62 -0.99
N PHE A 348 3.16 -11.03 -1.26
CA PHE A 348 4.44 -11.71 -1.46
C PHE A 348 5.33 -11.71 -0.19
N ASP A 349 4.78 -11.39 0.98
CA ASP A 349 5.49 -11.32 2.27
C ASP A 349 6.72 -10.37 2.23
N GLN A 350 6.62 -9.26 1.49
CA GLN A 350 7.66 -8.23 1.36
C GLN A 350 7.34 -7.00 2.22
N THR A 351 8.38 -6.21 2.56
CA THR A 351 8.21 -4.93 3.27
C THR A 351 7.50 -3.90 2.38
N LEU A 352 6.54 -3.17 2.94
CA LEU A 352 5.78 -2.12 2.26
C LEU A 352 6.63 -0.88 1.97
N LEU A 353 6.24 -0.11 0.94
CA LEU A 353 6.77 1.20 0.61
C LEU A 353 6.18 2.29 1.51
N GLY A 354 7.01 3.29 1.81
CA GLY A 354 6.68 4.39 2.72
C GLY A 354 7.06 4.12 4.18
N ALA A 355 7.41 2.87 4.50
CA ALA A 355 7.92 2.46 5.81
C ALA A 355 9.42 2.80 5.98
N SER A 356 9.84 3.16 7.18
CA SER A 356 11.27 3.26 7.55
C SER A 356 11.83 1.96 8.09
#